data_AF-A0A3Q2DFM4-F1
#
_entry.id   AF-A0A3Q2DFM4-F1
#
_cell.length_a   1.000
_cell.length_b   1.000
_cell.length_c   1.000
_cell.angle_alpha   90.00
_cell.angle_beta   90.00
_cell.angle_gamma   90.00
#
_symmetry.space_group_name_H-M   'P 1'
#
loop_
_entity.id
_entity.type
_entity.pdbx_description
1 polymer ?
#
loop_
_entity_poly.entity_id
_entity_poly.type
_entity_poly.pdbx_seq_one_letter_code
_entity_poly.pdbx_strand_id
1 'polypeptide(L)'
;IKNNLNPVWQPFIIPVRALCNGDYDRTVKVDVYDWDRDGSHDFIGEFTTSYRELSRGQSQFNVYEVLNPKKKGKKKKYVNSGTVTLLSFKVDSEHTFPTSLHYMSPYQMNAYAMALKARESHSTLI
;
A
#
# COMPACT_ATOMS: atom_id res chain seq x y z
N ILE A 1 -0.38 -2.59 -18.49
CA ILE A 1 -1.58 -2.54 -19.37
C ILE A 1 -1.06 -2.42 -20.79
N LYS A 2 -1.43 -3.32 -21.71
CA LYS A 2 -0.79 -3.36 -23.04
C LYS A 2 -1.32 -2.24 -23.95
N ASN A 3 -0.41 -1.57 -24.66
CA ASN A 3 -0.69 -0.60 -25.74
C ASN A 3 -1.73 0.48 -25.38
N ASN A 4 -1.58 1.14 -24.22
CA ASN A 4 -2.51 2.18 -23.80
C ASN A 4 -1.78 3.41 -23.25
N LEU A 5 -2.05 4.57 -23.86
CA LEU A 5 -1.53 5.87 -23.42
C LEU A 5 -2.34 6.51 -22.27
N ASN A 6 -3.53 5.98 -22.00
CA ASN A 6 -4.42 6.39 -20.92
C ASN A 6 -4.86 5.14 -20.12
N PRO A 7 -3.91 4.45 -19.45
CA PRO A 7 -4.22 3.24 -18.71
C PRO A 7 -5.15 3.53 -17.53
N VAL A 8 -6.16 2.67 -17.36
CA VAL A 8 -6.94 2.59 -16.12
C VAL A 8 -6.51 1.32 -15.39
N TRP A 9 -5.82 1.48 -14.26
CA TRP A 9 -5.39 0.36 -13.43
C TRP A 9 -6.58 -0.24 -12.67
N GLN A 10 -6.55 -1.57 -12.52
CA GLN A 10 -7.50 -2.25 -11.65
C GLN A 10 -7.28 -1.82 -10.19
N PRO A 11 -8.34 -1.71 -9.37
CA PRO A 11 -8.20 -1.45 -7.95
C PRO A 11 -7.32 -2.51 -7.29
N PHE A 12 -6.54 -2.08 -6.30
CA PHE A 12 -5.70 -2.96 -5.51
C PHE A 12 -5.78 -2.57 -4.04
N ILE A 13 -5.40 -3.48 -3.15
CA ILE A 13 -5.45 -3.29 -1.70
C ILE A 13 -4.02 -3.30 -1.18
N ILE A 14 -3.65 -2.28 -0.39
CA ILE A 14 -2.38 -2.22 0.32
C ILE A 14 -2.68 -2.00 1.81
N PRO A 15 -2.14 -2.83 2.72
CA PRO A 15 -2.24 -2.56 4.14
C PRO A 15 -1.63 -1.21 4.49
N VAL A 16 -2.32 -0.39 5.29
CA VAL A 16 -1.84 0.96 5.67
C VAL A 16 -0.45 0.92 6.34
N ARG A 17 -0.16 -0.15 7.10
CA ARG A 17 1.17 -0.38 7.66
C ARG A 17 2.24 -0.55 6.58
N ALA A 18 1.95 -1.27 5.50
CA ALA A 18 2.88 -1.43 4.39
C ALA A 18 3.03 -0.14 3.58
N LEU A 19 1.93 0.59 3.38
CA LEU A 19 1.92 1.84 2.62
C LEU A 19 2.72 2.95 3.31
N CYS A 20 2.48 3.16 4.62
CA CYS A 20 3.02 4.31 5.32
C CYS A 20 3.38 4.06 6.81
N ASN A 21 3.43 2.80 7.26
CA ASN A 21 3.72 2.41 8.64
C ASN A 21 2.81 3.08 9.70
N GLY A 22 1.59 3.42 9.31
CA GLY A 22 0.63 4.11 10.19
C GLY A 22 0.84 5.62 10.31
N ASP A 23 1.85 6.18 9.66
CA ASP A 23 2.05 7.63 9.55
C ASP A 23 1.32 8.14 8.30
N TYR A 24 0.15 8.76 8.50
CA TYR A 24 -0.73 9.15 7.40
C TYR A 24 -0.20 10.35 6.60
N ASP A 25 0.77 11.07 7.15
CA ASP A 25 1.42 12.23 6.53
C ASP A 25 2.74 11.84 5.83
N ARG A 26 3.19 10.59 6.00
CA ARG A 26 4.37 10.08 5.33
C ARG A 26 4.23 10.16 3.82
N THR A 27 5.27 10.71 3.19
CA THR A 27 5.40 10.75 1.73
C THR A 27 5.47 9.34 1.14
N VAL A 28 4.56 9.05 0.23
CA VAL A 28 4.51 7.86 -0.62
C VAL A 28 4.98 8.26 -2.01
N LYS A 29 6.01 7.58 -2.52
CA LYS A 29 6.50 7.76 -3.89
C LYS A 29 5.88 6.71 -4.80
N VAL A 30 5.38 7.15 -5.94
CA VAL A 30 4.81 6.28 -6.98
C VAL A 30 5.67 6.41 -8.22
N ASP A 31 6.26 5.29 -8.62
CA ASP A 31 7.07 5.19 -9.83
C ASP A 31 6.25 4.52 -10.94
N VAL A 32 6.26 5.13 -12.12
CA VAL A 32 5.53 4.66 -13.31
C VAL A 32 6.53 4.16 -14.34
N TYR A 33 6.34 2.92 -14.79
CA TYR A 33 7.20 2.25 -15.78
C TYR A 33 6.37 1.80 -16.97
N ASP A 34 6.99 1.84 -18.15
CA ASP A 34 6.55 1.09 -19.32
C ASP A 34 7.08 -0.34 -19.19
N TRP A 35 6.20 -1.33 -19.38
CA TRP A 35 6.56 -2.71 -19.17
C TRP A 35 7.01 -3.34 -20.49
N ASP A 36 8.29 -3.65 -20.57
CA ASP A 36 8.87 -4.44 -21.67
C ASP A 36 9.03 -5.93 -21.34
N ARG A 37 8.82 -6.78 -22.35
CA ARG A 37 8.85 -8.25 -22.20
C ARG A 37 10.23 -8.80 -21.84
N ASP A 38 11.29 -8.10 -22.25
CA ASP A 38 12.69 -8.45 -22.01
C ASP A 38 13.20 -8.01 -20.63
N GLY A 39 12.36 -7.33 -19.84
CA GLY A 39 12.70 -6.84 -18.50
C GLY A 39 13.40 -5.48 -18.49
N SER A 40 13.70 -4.86 -19.63
CA SER A 40 14.30 -3.53 -19.68
C SER A 40 13.25 -2.43 -19.59
N HIS A 41 12.42 -2.49 -18.54
CA HIS A 41 11.29 -1.58 -18.33
C HIS A 41 11.72 -0.11 -18.36
N ASP A 42 11.10 0.66 -19.26
CA ASP A 42 11.40 2.09 -19.40
C ASP A 42 10.76 2.92 -18.28
N PHE A 43 11.58 3.69 -17.56
CA PHE A 43 11.06 4.60 -16.55
C PHE A 43 10.33 5.79 -17.19
N ILE A 44 9.03 5.89 -16.97
CA ILE A 44 8.18 6.98 -17.47
C ILE A 44 8.38 8.20 -16.60
N GLY A 45 8.23 8.06 -15.28
CA GLY A 45 8.41 9.13 -14.30
C GLY A 45 7.89 8.75 -12.91
N GLU A 46 7.95 9.68 -11.98
CA GLU A 46 7.54 9.53 -10.60
C GLU A 46 6.72 10.73 -10.13
N PHE A 47 5.91 10.51 -9.09
CA PHE A 47 5.28 11.56 -8.31
C PHE A 47 5.21 11.13 -6.83
N THR A 48 4.93 12.09 -5.95
CA THR A 48 4.76 11.84 -4.53
C THR A 48 3.36 12.22 -4.08
N THR A 49 2.83 11.50 -3.10
CA THR A 49 1.60 11.83 -2.38
C THR A 49 1.68 11.36 -0.93
N SER A 50 0.56 11.32 -0.21
CA SER A 50 0.45 10.73 1.13
C SER A 50 -0.89 10.02 1.27
N TYR A 51 -1.02 9.15 2.27
CA TYR A 51 -2.31 8.57 2.61
C TYR A 51 -3.36 9.66 2.89
N ARG A 52 -2.98 10.73 3.58
CA ARG A 52 -3.88 11.85 3.88
C ARG A 52 -4.42 12.51 2.62
N GLU A 53 -3.60 12.74 1.60
CA GLU A 53 -4.04 13.29 0.31
C GLU A 53 -4.97 12.32 -0.42
N LEU A 54 -4.57 11.05 -0.54
CA LEU A 54 -5.38 10.01 -1.17
C LEU A 54 -6.75 9.86 -0.50
N SER A 55 -6.80 9.98 0.83
CA SER A 55 -8.03 9.87 1.63
C SER A 55 -9.06 10.97 1.35
N ARG A 56 -8.68 12.06 0.66
CA ARG A 56 -9.63 13.09 0.18
C ARG A 56 -10.49 12.60 -0.98
N GLY A 57 -10.21 11.42 -1.54
CA GLY A 57 -10.99 10.78 -2.58
C GLY A 57 -10.79 11.39 -3.96
N GLN A 58 -11.68 11.05 -4.89
CA GLN A 58 -11.62 11.57 -6.25
C GLN A 58 -11.90 13.08 -6.25
N SER A 59 -10.93 13.88 -6.66
CA SER A 59 -11.08 15.33 -6.83
C SER A 59 -9.98 15.90 -7.72
N GLN A 60 -10.15 17.17 -8.11
CA GLN A 60 -9.11 17.92 -8.84
C GLN A 60 -7.77 18.01 -8.08
N PHE A 61 -7.77 17.77 -6.77
CA PHE A 61 -6.57 17.80 -5.95
C PHE A 61 -5.76 16.50 -6.01
N ASN A 62 -6.35 15.40 -6.51
CA ASN A 62 -5.68 14.10 -6.65
C ASN A 62 -5.38 13.80 -8.13
N VAL A 63 -4.81 14.81 -8.79
CA VAL A 63 -4.23 14.74 -10.13
C VAL A 63 -2.74 15.06 -10.01
N TYR A 64 -1.90 14.11 -10.38
CA TYR A 64 -0.45 14.17 -10.17
C TYR A 64 0.28 14.24 -11.51
N GLU A 65 1.17 15.20 -11.67
CA GLU A 65 2.07 15.24 -12.82
C GLU A 65 3.17 14.19 -12.68
N VAL A 66 3.37 13.38 -13.72
CA VAL A 66 4.38 12.33 -13.73
C VAL A 66 5.69 12.93 -14.23
N LEU A 67 6.69 13.04 -13.35
CA LEU A 67 7.95 13.73 -13.65
C LEU A 67 9.08 12.74 -13.84
N ASN A 68 9.89 12.93 -14.88
CA ASN A 68 11.07 12.12 -15.13
C ASN A 68 12.32 12.97 -14.89
N PRO A 69 13.05 12.76 -13.78
CA PRO A 69 14.23 13.57 -13.46
C PRO A 69 15.29 13.51 -14.57
N LYS A 70 15.46 12.35 -15.21
CA LYS A 70 16.42 12.16 -16.32
C LYS A 70 16.02 12.98 -17.55
N LYS A 71 14.73 13.03 -17.91
CA LYS A 71 14.25 13.87 -19.03
C LYS A 71 14.30 15.36 -18.67
N LYS A 72 13.95 15.72 -17.43
CA LYS A 72 13.99 17.11 -16.93
C LYS A 72 15.40 17.70 -17.01
N GLY A 73 16.42 16.93 -16.66
CA GLY A 73 17.82 17.36 -16.78
C GLY A 73 18.34 17.49 -18.22
N LYS A 74 17.75 16.77 -19.19
CA LYS A 74 18.23 16.70 -20.59
C LYS A 74 17.46 17.59 -21.56
N LYS A 75 16.16 17.79 -21.35
CA LYS A 75 15.24 18.44 -22.30
C LYS A 75 14.74 19.78 -21.74
N LYS A 76 15.20 20.90 -22.32
CA LYS A 76 14.84 22.27 -21.86
C LYS A 76 13.34 22.56 -21.85
N LYS A 77 12.55 21.94 -22.73
CA LYS A 77 11.08 22.12 -22.82
C LYS A 77 10.28 20.98 -22.17
N TYR A 78 10.92 20.14 -21.35
CA TYR A 78 10.21 19.07 -20.65
C TYR A 78 9.32 19.64 -19.56
N VAL A 79 8.04 19.28 -19.60
CA VAL A 79 7.05 19.63 -18.57
C VAL A 79 6.79 18.42 -17.70
N ASN A 80 6.13 17.39 -18.25
CA ASN A 80 5.84 16.13 -17.59
C ASN A 80 5.79 14.97 -18.62
N SER A 81 5.60 13.74 -18.14
CA SER A 81 5.40 12.54 -18.97
C SER A 81 3.94 12.06 -18.92
N GLY A 82 3.00 13.00 -18.70
CA GLY A 82 1.58 12.72 -18.48
C GLY A 82 1.14 13.01 -17.04
N THR A 83 -0.10 12.66 -16.74
CA THR A 83 -0.73 12.81 -15.42
C THR A 83 -1.36 11.51 -14.95
N VAL A 84 -1.46 11.34 -13.63
CA VAL A 84 -2.19 10.24 -12.98
C VAL A 84 -3.32 10.84 -12.16
N THR A 85 -4.53 10.31 -12.32
CA THR A 85 -5.71 10.74 -11.57
C THR A 85 -6.21 9.61 -10.68
N LEU A 86 -6.44 9.92 -9.40
CA LEU A 86 -7.07 8.98 -8.47
C LEU A 86 -8.56 8.84 -8.80
N LEU A 87 -8.98 7.67 -9.26
CA LEU A 87 -10.38 7.39 -9.61
C LEU A 87 -11.21 6.93 -8.42
N SER A 88 -10.62 6.17 -7.49
CA SER A 88 -11.30 5.65 -6.31
C SER A 88 -10.32 5.41 -5.18
N PHE A 89 -10.78 5.66 -3.95
CA PHE A 89 -10.06 5.34 -2.73
C PHE A 89 -11.06 4.91 -1.67
N LYS A 90 -10.82 3.78 -1.03
CA LYS A 90 -11.63 3.22 0.05
C LYS A 90 -10.73 2.71 1.14
N VAL A 91 -11.19 2.84 2.38
CA VAL A 91 -10.49 2.38 3.57
C VAL A 91 -11.39 1.37 4.25
N ASP A 92 -10.96 0.13 4.28
CA ASP A 92 -11.64 -0.94 5.00
C ASP A 92 -10.86 -1.23 6.28
N SER A 93 -11.58 -1.29 7.40
CA SER A 93 -11.01 -1.70 8.68
C SER A 93 -11.03 -3.23 8.76
N GLU A 94 -9.87 -3.86 8.58
CA GLU A 94 -9.73 -5.29 8.80
C GLU A 94 -9.37 -5.56 10.28
N HIS A 95 -10.29 -6.15 11.03
CA HIS A 95 -10.05 -6.53 12.42
C HIS A 95 -9.13 -7.74 12.47
N THR A 96 -7.83 -7.49 12.61
CA THR A 96 -6.87 -8.54 12.96
C THR A 96 -6.83 -8.66 14.48
N PHE A 97 -7.25 -9.82 15.00
CA PHE A 97 -7.08 -10.12 16.41
C PHE A 97 -5.58 -10.11 16.75
N PRO A 98 -5.17 -9.56 17.91
CA PRO A 98 -3.78 -9.59 18.32
C PRO A 98 -3.30 -11.05 18.41
N THR A 99 -2.34 -11.42 17.58
CA THR A 99 -1.75 -12.77 17.56
C THR A 99 -0.69 -12.98 18.65
N SER A 100 -0.50 -11.99 19.53
CA SER A 100 0.44 -12.07 20.64
C SER A 100 0.13 -13.28 21.53
N LEU A 101 1.17 -14.04 21.90
CA LEU A 101 1.04 -15.21 22.78
C LEU A 101 0.47 -14.85 24.16
N HIS A 102 0.54 -13.57 24.55
CA HIS A 102 0.02 -13.07 25.82
C HIS A 102 -1.39 -12.46 25.70
N TYR A 103 -1.89 -12.27 24.48
CA TYR A 103 -3.22 -11.71 24.30
C TYR A 103 -4.28 -12.74 24.68
N MET A 104 -4.96 -12.51 25.80
CA MET A 104 -6.07 -13.34 26.26
C MET A 104 -7.38 -12.74 25.75
N SER A 105 -8.00 -13.36 24.75
CA SER A 105 -9.36 -13.04 24.34
C SER A 105 -10.35 -13.79 25.26
N PRO A 106 -11.42 -13.13 25.76
CA PRO A 106 -12.46 -13.83 26.52
C PRO A 106 -13.23 -14.85 25.67
N TYR A 107 -13.11 -14.78 24.34
CA TYR A 107 -13.81 -15.65 23.39
C TYR A 107 -12.94 -16.77 22.81
N GLN A 108 -11.61 -16.67 22.91
CA GLN A 108 -10.72 -17.67 22.33
C GLN A 108 -9.39 -17.75 23.10
N MET A 109 -9.04 -18.94 23.60
CA MET A 109 -7.75 -19.18 24.24
C MET A 109 -6.61 -19.13 23.22
N ASN A 110 -5.53 -18.44 23.59
CA ASN A 110 -4.28 -18.48 22.84
C ASN A 110 -3.48 -19.78 23.13
N ALA A 111 -2.45 -20.05 22.33
CA ALA A 111 -1.65 -21.27 22.45
C ALA A 111 -0.99 -21.46 23.82
N TYR A 112 -0.60 -20.37 24.49
CA TYR A 112 -0.02 -20.41 25.83
C TYR A 112 -1.05 -20.83 26.89
N ALA A 113 -2.25 -20.23 26.86
CA ALA A 113 -3.35 -20.60 27.75
C ALA A 113 -3.79 -22.06 27.54
N MET A 114 -3.81 -22.53 26.29
CA MET A 114 -4.06 -23.95 25.98
C MET A 114 -2.99 -24.87 26.59
N ALA A 115 -1.71 -24.50 26.49
CA ALA A 115 -0.61 -25.29 27.04
C ALA A 115 -0.63 -25.34 28.58
N LEU A 116 -0.94 -24.23 29.25
CA LEU A 116 -1.09 -24.19 30.71
C LEU A 116 -2.25 -25.08 31.18
N LYS A 117 -3.41 -24.98 30.52
CA LYS A 117 -4.58 -25.80 30.85
C LYS A 117 -4.31 -27.30 30.63
N ALA A 118 -3.59 -27.65 29.56
CA ALA A 118 -3.17 -29.03 29.32
C ALA A 118 -2.28 -29.54 30.46
N ARG A 119 -1.28 -28.75 30.89
CA ARG A 119 -0.39 -29.11 32.00
C ARG A 119 -1.16 -29.35 33.31
N GLU A 120 -2.14 -28.50 33.64
CA GLU A 120 -2.96 -28.65 34.84
C GLU A 120 -3.84 -29.90 34.79
N SER A 121 -4.41 -30.22 33.62
CA SER A 121 -5.20 -31.46 33.44
C SER A 121 -4.36 -32.74 33.61
N HIS A 122 -3.10 -32.73 33.18
CA HIS A 122 -2.18 -33.85 33.39
C HIS A 122 -1.73 -34.00 34.86
N SER A 123 -1.65 -32.90 35.61
CA SER A 123 -1.28 -32.93 37.04
C SER A 123 -2.40 -33.43 37.96
N THR A 124 -3.64 -33.52 37.47
CA THR A 124 -4.81 -33.99 38.24
C THR A 124 -5.08 -35.49 38.03
N LEU A 125 -4.32 -36.15 37.14
CA LEU A 125 -4.46 -37.57 36.80
C LEU A 125 -3.39 -38.47 37.47
N ILE A 126 -2.73 -38.00 38.53
CA ILE A 126 -1.79 -38.76 39.37
C ILE A 126 -2.26 -38.66 40.82
#